data_AF-A0A7V6W5E2-F1
#
_entry.id   AF-A0A7V6W5E2-F1
#
_cell.length_a   1.000
_cell.length_b   1.000
_cell.length_c   1.000
_cell.angle_alpha   90.00
_cell.angle_beta   90.00
_cell.angle_gamma   90.00
#
_symmetry.space_group_name_H-M   'P 1'
#
loop_
_entity.id
_entity.type
_entity.pdbx_description
1 polymer ?
#
loop_
_entity_poly.entity_id
_entity_poly.type
_entity_poly.pdbx_seq_one_letter_code
_entity_poly.pdbx_strand_id
1 'polypeptide(L)'
;MGDSLTGVECLTAVSDEVAHHKAEVLVELNQARRTQETEVLTAALALLSNQPELLHDPILVVHGEHWHAGILGIVATRLSQRFLRPCFVLTTDSDTTCHGSGRSFGDFDLIAAVQASAESLLHFGGHKQAVGLTLSATAVDDFRKTINQLVVTTYPDGIFPSRPVLHWDVMAMPGELTIPAIEAMDVLAPFGKENPEPQIYLSSCRVYTARTMGKDRSHLRLEVGNETDTITCVCFGRGYDMKHLPTGQLVSCLGTPNINEWQGTKTPQLLVKDLKIIASPDGDSGQTEAEKRDLPDVASPISPLPSKEALAKVYIWLREKLADGPAMLDPAYCCRYINERLQEPIGVTKLRDIIKIYTEAGIIDVSDLNENNCRIICVSIKHVAEKVDLYKTPTYMKLMEQS
;
A
#
# COMPACT_ATOMS: atom_id res chain seq x y z
N MET A 1 -1.49 30.35 -0.99
CA MET A 1 -2.42 29.22 -1.26
C MET A 1 -3.79 29.37 -0.56
N GLY A 2 -4.20 30.60 -0.22
CA GLY A 2 -5.47 30.87 0.46
C GLY A 2 -6.38 31.84 -0.30
N ASP A 3 -6.04 32.18 -1.54
CA ASP A 3 -6.85 33.10 -2.33
C ASP A 3 -7.87 32.33 -3.18
N SER A 4 -8.97 31.94 -2.55
CA SER A 4 -10.12 31.35 -3.25
C SER A 4 -10.73 32.31 -4.28
N LEU A 5 -10.49 33.62 -4.16
CA LEU A 5 -11.05 34.64 -5.02
C LEU A 5 -10.47 34.58 -6.43
N THR A 6 -9.16 34.33 -6.59
CA THR A 6 -8.53 34.17 -7.91
C THR A 6 -9.22 33.09 -8.75
N GLY A 7 -9.65 31.98 -8.13
CA GLY A 7 -10.42 30.94 -8.81
C GLY A 7 -11.80 31.42 -9.29
N VAL A 8 -12.50 32.16 -8.43
CA VAL A 8 -13.80 32.76 -8.77
C VAL A 8 -13.64 33.78 -9.88
N GLU A 9 -12.69 34.70 -9.75
CA GLU A 9 -12.39 35.74 -10.75
C GLU A 9 -12.02 35.16 -12.10
N CYS A 10 -11.30 34.03 -12.14
CA CYS A 10 -11.00 33.31 -13.38
C CYS A 10 -12.28 32.80 -14.04
N LEU A 11 -13.19 32.20 -13.27
CA LEU A 11 -14.43 31.60 -13.77
C LEU A 11 -15.49 32.65 -14.11
N THR A 12 -15.44 33.83 -13.49
CA THR A 12 -16.38 34.94 -13.70
C THR A 12 -15.76 36.08 -14.52
N ALA A 13 -14.62 35.85 -15.17
CA ALA A 13 -13.94 36.86 -15.97
C ALA A 13 -14.83 37.33 -17.13
N VAL A 14 -14.86 38.64 -17.36
CA VAL A 14 -15.67 39.26 -18.42
C VAL A 14 -14.93 39.37 -19.77
N SER A 15 -13.65 38.97 -19.81
CA SER A 15 -12.85 38.92 -21.02
C SER A 15 -11.85 37.76 -20.98
N ASP A 16 -11.51 37.25 -22.16
CA ASP A 16 -10.52 36.17 -22.33
C ASP A 16 -9.15 36.55 -21.76
N GLU A 17 -8.76 37.82 -21.88
CA GLU A 17 -7.49 38.33 -21.36
C GLU A 17 -7.42 38.22 -19.82
N VAL A 18 -8.48 38.61 -19.12
CA VAL A 18 -8.55 38.50 -17.65
C VAL A 18 -8.60 37.03 -17.24
N ALA A 19 -9.37 36.20 -17.95
CA ALA A 19 -9.43 34.76 -17.69
C ALA A 19 -8.05 34.11 -17.85
N HIS A 20 -7.33 34.43 -18.92
CA HIS A 20 -6.01 33.89 -19.21
C HIS A 20 -5.00 34.27 -18.13
N HIS A 21 -4.95 35.54 -17.75
CA HIS A 21 -4.05 36.01 -16.69
C HIS A 21 -4.34 35.32 -15.35
N LYS A 22 -5.62 35.18 -14.97
CA LYS A 22 -5.99 34.47 -13.74
C LYS A 22 -5.66 32.98 -13.81
N ALA A 23 -5.79 32.34 -14.98
CA ALA A 23 -5.39 30.96 -15.19
C ALA A 23 -3.87 30.77 -15.00
N GLU A 24 -3.04 31.68 -15.51
CA GLU A 24 -1.59 31.66 -15.29
C GLU A 24 -1.25 31.73 -13.79
N VAL A 25 -1.88 32.65 -13.06
CA VAL A 25 -1.72 32.75 -11.60
C VAL A 25 -2.15 31.45 -10.89
N LEU A 26 -3.26 30.82 -11.31
CA LEU A 26 -3.69 29.53 -10.76
C LEU A 26 -2.68 28.41 -11.04
N VAL A 27 -2.05 28.41 -12.21
CA VAL A 27 -0.99 27.45 -12.56
C VAL A 27 0.21 27.61 -11.61
N GLU A 28 0.66 28.84 -11.39
CA GLU A 28 1.74 29.15 -10.45
C GLU A 28 1.40 28.71 -9.02
N LEU A 29 0.19 29.04 -8.54
CA LEU A 29 -0.28 28.66 -7.21
C LEU A 29 -0.37 27.13 -7.04
N ASN A 30 -0.81 26.40 -8.08
CA ASN A 30 -0.85 24.94 -8.04
C ASN A 30 0.57 24.33 -8.09
N GLN A 31 1.51 24.95 -8.81
CA GLN A 31 2.91 24.52 -8.80
C GLN A 31 3.52 24.71 -7.41
N ALA A 32 3.34 25.88 -6.79
CA ALA A 32 3.76 26.13 -5.42
C ALA A 32 3.14 25.14 -4.42
N ARG A 33 1.84 24.81 -4.58
CA ARG A 33 1.16 23.78 -3.78
C ARG A 33 1.81 22.41 -3.90
N ARG A 34 2.12 21.98 -5.12
CA ARG A 34 2.77 20.68 -5.36
C ARG A 34 4.17 20.60 -4.74
N THR A 35 4.92 21.68 -4.77
CA THR A 35 6.24 21.78 -4.12
C THR A 35 6.09 21.59 -2.61
N GLN A 36 5.25 22.40 -1.97
CA GLN A 36 5.03 22.29 -0.52
C GLN A 36 4.41 20.93 -0.11
N GLU A 37 3.51 20.37 -0.92
CA GLU A 37 2.97 19.02 -0.71
C GLU A 37 4.07 17.96 -0.68
N THR A 38 5.07 18.09 -1.57
CA THR A 38 6.22 17.17 -1.63
C THR A 38 7.13 17.35 -0.41
N GLU A 39 7.39 18.58 0.01
CA GLU A 39 8.18 18.89 1.20
C GLU A 39 7.53 18.32 2.47
N VAL A 40 6.26 18.61 2.71
CA VAL A 40 5.51 18.13 3.88
C VAL A 40 5.41 16.61 3.87
N LEU A 41 5.13 15.99 2.72
CA LEU A 41 5.10 14.52 2.61
C LEU A 41 6.47 13.90 2.93
N THR A 42 7.55 14.51 2.44
CA THR A 42 8.92 14.01 2.69
C THR A 42 9.26 14.12 4.17
N ALA A 43 8.94 15.25 4.81
CA ALA A 43 9.14 15.45 6.24
C ALA A 43 8.30 14.47 7.08
N ALA A 44 7.03 14.27 6.73
CA ALA A 44 6.14 13.31 7.38
C ALA A 44 6.67 11.86 7.28
N LEU A 45 7.18 11.46 6.12
CA LEU A 45 7.79 10.14 5.93
C LEU A 45 9.07 9.99 6.74
N ALA A 46 9.94 11.01 6.76
CA ALA A 46 11.15 10.99 7.56
C ALA A 46 10.83 10.88 9.07
N LEU A 47 9.79 11.57 9.53
CA LEU A 47 9.31 11.46 10.91
C LEU A 47 8.87 10.03 11.22
N LEU A 48 8.04 9.42 10.38
CA LEU A 48 7.59 8.03 10.56
C LEU A 48 8.76 7.02 10.53
N SER A 49 9.80 7.27 9.73
CA SER A 49 11.01 6.43 9.71
C SER A 49 11.83 6.57 11.01
N ASN A 50 11.89 7.78 11.57
CA ASN A 50 12.62 8.08 12.81
C ASN A 50 11.85 7.66 14.07
N GLN A 51 10.52 7.66 14.00
CA GLN A 51 9.57 7.31 15.07
C GLN A 51 8.72 6.10 14.66
N PRO A 52 9.35 4.92 14.52
CA PRO A 52 8.68 3.72 14.05
C PRO A 52 7.49 3.26 14.89
N GLU A 53 7.42 3.66 16.15
CA GLU A 53 6.32 3.38 17.08
C GLU A 53 4.99 3.96 16.60
N LEU A 54 5.01 5.08 15.86
CA LEU A 54 3.80 5.65 15.25
C LEU A 54 3.20 4.72 14.20
N LEU A 55 4.00 3.83 13.61
CA LEU A 55 3.52 2.83 12.67
C LEU A 55 2.85 1.63 13.36
N HIS A 56 2.83 1.58 14.70
CA HIS A 56 2.05 0.58 15.44
C HIS A 56 0.59 0.98 15.54
N ASP A 57 0.33 2.28 15.53
CA ASP A 57 -0.99 2.84 15.72
C ASP A 57 -1.92 2.43 14.55
N PRO A 58 -3.13 1.90 14.84
CA PRO A 58 -4.14 1.65 13.82
C PRO A 58 -4.51 2.90 13.02
N ILE A 59 -4.48 4.07 13.65
CA ILE A 59 -4.70 5.38 13.06
C ILE A 59 -3.39 6.16 13.16
N LEU A 60 -2.83 6.52 12.00
CA LEU A 60 -1.62 7.31 11.95
C LEU A 60 -1.92 8.75 12.37
N VAL A 61 -1.22 9.25 13.37
CA VAL A 61 -1.25 10.67 13.73
C VAL A 61 0.15 11.22 13.51
N VAL A 62 0.31 12.03 12.47
CA VAL A 62 1.59 12.63 12.09
C VAL A 62 1.52 14.13 12.37
N HIS A 63 2.43 14.61 13.20
CA HIS A 63 2.48 16.00 13.62
C HIS A 63 3.80 16.64 13.20
N GLY A 64 3.75 17.86 12.68
CA GLY A 64 4.93 18.64 12.37
C GLY A 64 4.70 20.14 12.46
N GLU A 65 5.76 20.90 12.61
CA GLU A 65 5.68 22.35 12.81
C GLU A 65 5.71 23.09 11.47
N HIS A 66 5.00 24.22 11.41
CA HIS A 66 5.04 25.15 10.27
C HIS A 66 4.65 24.53 8.92
N TRP A 67 3.81 23.49 8.92
CA TRP A 67 3.24 22.94 7.68
C TRP A 67 2.03 23.77 7.27
N HIS A 68 1.90 24.05 5.97
CA HIS A 68 0.78 24.83 5.47
C HIS A 68 -0.55 24.07 5.64
N ALA A 69 -1.49 24.61 6.41
CA ALA A 69 -2.75 23.95 6.77
C ALA A 69 -3.55 23.45 5.55
N GLY A 70 -3.55 24.22 4.44
CA GLY A 70 -4.21 23.85 3.18
C GLY A 70 -3.65 22.59 2.48
N ILE A 71 -2.54 22.03 2.96
CA ILE A 71 -1.86 20.87 2.34
C ILE A 71 -2.06 19.58 3.15
N LEU A 72 -2.36 19.70 4.45
CA LEU A 72 -2.44 18.57 5.38
C LEU A 72 -3.38 17.47 4.89
N GLY A 73 -4.53 17.84 4.32
CA GLY A 73 -5.51 16.87 3.83
C GLY A 73 -5.03 16.04 2.62
N ILE A 74 -4.19 16.62 1.78
CA ILE A 74 -3.62 15.92 0.62
C ILE A 74 -2.54 14.94 1.11
N VAL A 75 -1.68 15.40 2.04
CA VAL A 75 -0.65 14.55 2.66
C VAL A 75 -1.29 13.42 3.46
N ALA A 76 -2.35 13.70 4.24
CA ALA A 76 -3.13 12.69 4.95
C ALA A 76 -3.71 11.64 4.01
N THR A 77 -4.18 12.04 2.82
CA THR A 77 -4.68 11.10 1.80
C THR A 77 -3.55 10.21 1.30
N ARG A 78 -2.38 10.78 0.96
CA ARG A 78 -1.22 10.01 0.48
C ARG A 78 -0.69 9.04 1.53
N LEU A 79 -0.57 9.48 2.78
CA LEU A 79 -0.14 8.63 3.90
C LEU A 79 -1.16 7.54 4.18
N SER A 80 -2.46 7.88 4.20
CA SER A 80 -3.54 6.93 4.39
C SER A 80 -3.51 5.82 3.34
N GLN A 81 -3.34 6.17 2.07
CA GLN A 81 -3.24 5.19 0.97
C GLN A 81 -1.93 4.39 1.02
N ARG A 82 -0.80 5.04 1.35
CA ARG A 82 0.52 4.38 1.44
C ARG A 82 0.56 3.33 2.55
N PHE A 83 -0.02 3.66 3.70
CA PHE A 83 -0.02 2.84 4.90
C PHE A 83 -1.33 2.09 5.13
N LEU A 84 -2.29 2.19 4.21
CA LEU A 84 -3.59 1.50 4.24
C LEU A 84 -4.33 1.64 5.58
N ARG A 85 -4.30 2.85 6.14
CA ARG A 85 -4.84 3.18 7.46
C ARG A 85 -5.43 4.58 7.46
N PRO A 86 -6.45 4.87 8.30
CA PRO A 86 -6.83 6.24 8.55
C PRO A 86 -5.63 7.05 9.04
N CYS A 87 -5.53 8.30 8.61
CA CYS A 87 -4.39 9.16 8.90
C CYS A 87 -4.84 10.59 9.20
N PHE A 88 -4.31 11.15 10.29
CA PHE A 88 -4.34 12.56 10.62
C PHE A 88 -2.97 13.16 10.39
N VAL A 89 -2.94 14.30 9.70
CA VAL A 89 -1.76 15.14 9.57
C VAL A 89 -2.06 16.44 10.27
N LEU A 90 -1.24 16.76 11.26
CA LEU A 90 -1.41 17.87 12.18
C LEU A 90 -0.26 18.85 12.03
N THR A 91 -0.54 20.13 12.24
CA THR A 91 0.49 21.15 12.28
C THR A 91 0.26 22.21 13.33
N THR A 92 1.37 22.67 13.91
CA THR A 92 1.40 23.78 14.84
C THR A 92 2.01 24.99 14.14
N ASP A 93 1.22 26.05 14.00
CA ASP A 93 1.67 27.33 13.39
C ASP A 93 2.01 28.39 14.45
N SER A 94 1.47 28.22 15.68
CA SER A 94 1.81 29.02 16.87
C SER A 94 1.86 28.12 18.11
N ASP A 95 2.53 28.55 19.17
CA ASP A 95 2.81 27.74 20.38
C ASP A 95 1.57 27.13 21.07
N THR A 96 0.36 27.63 20.77
CA THR A 96 -0.86 27.25 21.50
C THR A 96 -1.81 26.37 20.70
N THR A 97 -1.83 26.47 19.37
CA THR A 97 -2.92 25.89 18.56
C THR A 97 -2.37 25.01 17.45
N CYS A 98 -2.95 23.81 17.34
CA CYS A 98 -2.65 22.82 16.33
C CYS A 98 -3.87 22.62 15.41
N HIS A 99 -3.64 22.65 14.10
CA HIS A 99 -4.64 22.38 13.07
C HIS A 99 -4.38 21.04 12.41
N GLY A 100 -5.45 20.29 12.13
CA GLY A 100 -5.37 18.94 11.62
C GLY A 100 -6.31 18.66 10.47
N SER A 101 -5.87 17.80 9.57
CA SER A 101 -6.74 17.14 8.60
C SER A 101 -6.60 15.64 8.68
N GLY A 102 -7.74 14.96 8.84
CA GLY A 102 -7.88 13.51 8.82
C GLY A 102 -8.42 12.98 7.49
N ARG A 103 -7.97 11.80 7.10
CA ARG A 103 -8.49 11.00 5.98
C ARG A 103 -8.72 9.58 6.42
N SER A 104 -9.87 9.05 6.03
CA SER A 104 -10.22 7.67 6.34
C SER A 104 -9.56 6.69 5.38
N PHE A 105 -9.55 5.42 5.76
CA PHE A 105 -9.19 4.32 4.89
C PHE A 105 -10.30 3.26 4.92
N GLY A 106 -10.65 2.73 3.75
CA GLY A 106 -11.78 1.81 3.60
C GLY A 106 -13.08 2.40 4.15
N ASP A 107 -13.77 1.60 4.95
CA ASP A 107 -15.05 1.96 5.56
C ASP A 107 -14.96 2.52 6.97
N PHE A 108 -13.76 2.87 7.44
CA PHE A 108 -13.59 3.46 8.77
C PHE A 108 -14.37 4.78 8.88
N ASP A 109 -15.12 4.95 9.96
CA ASP A 109 -15.87 6.18 10.21
C ASP A 109 -15.03 7.17 11.00
N LEU A 110 -14.39 8.08 10.27
CA LEU A 110 -13.47 9.04 10.85
C LEU A 110 -14.17 10.07 11.72
N ILE A 111 -15.39 10.50 11.36
CA ILE A 111 -16.12 11.52 12.13
C ILE A 111 -16.65 10.92 13.44
N ALA A 112 -17.12 9.67 13.44
CA ALA A 112 -17.51 8.99 14.66
C ALA A 112 -16.33 8.83 15.64
N ALA A 113 -15.15 8.47 15.13
CA ALA A 113 -13.94 8.36 15.95
C ALA A 113 -13.53 9.71 16.57
N VAL A 114 -13.59 10.79 15.79
CA VAL A 114 -13.27 12.14 16.27
C VAL A 114 -14.30 12.66 17.27
N GLN A 115 -15.59 12.38 17.07
CA GLN A 115 -16.64 12.71 18.03
C GLN A 115 -16.41 12.04 19.38
N ALA A 116 -15.95 10.79 19.39
CA ALA A 116 -15.61 10.08 20.61
C ALA A 116 -14.31 10.58 21.28
N SER A 117 -13.51 11.42 20.61
CA SER A 117 -12.34 12.12 21.16
C SER A 117 -12.56 13.62 21.35
N ALA A 118 -13.82 14.08 21.39
CA ALA A 118 -14.17 15.51 21.40
C ALA A 118 -13.57 16.31 22.57
N GLU A 119 -13.34 15.67 23.73
CA GLU A 119 -12.76 16.34 24.91
C GLU A 119 -11.35 16.90 24.68
N SER A 120 -10.59 16.30 23.77
CA SER A 120 -9.23 16.76 23.42
C SER A 120 -9.22 17.84 22.33
N LEU A 121 -10.39 18.25 21.81
CA LEU A 121 -10.52 19.07 20.60
C LEU A 121 -11.16 20.43 20.91
N LEU A 122 -10.61 21.48 20.32
CA LEU A 122 -11.18 22.83 20.35
C LEU A 122 -12.28 23.00 19.30
N HIS A 123 -12.09 22.39 18.13
CA HIS A 123 -13.05 22.40 17.03
C HIS A 123 -12.86 21.15 16.18
N PHE A 124 -13.94 20.61 15.61
CA PHE A 124 -13.85 19.57 14.60
C PHE A 124 -15.09 19.56 13.71
N GLY A 125 -14.95 19.01 12.51
CA GLY A 125 -16.06 18.82 11.57
C GLY A 125 -15.65 18.01 10.35
N GLY A 126 -16.63 17.52 9.60
CA GLY A 126 -16.39 16.73 8.39
C GLY A 126 -17.37 15.58 8.24
N HIS A 127 -16.93 14.52 7.58
CA HIS A 127 -17.73 13.35 7.24
C HIS A 127 -16.91 12.06 7.40
N LYS A 128 -17.54 10.91 7.18
CA LYS A 128 -16.97 9.56 7.29
C LYS A 128 -15.53 9.45 6.72
N GLN A 129 -15.27 10.08 5.57
CA GLN A 129 -14.01 9.94 4.83
C GLN A 129 -12.97 11.05 5.09
N ALA A 130 -13.37 12.18 5.67
CA ALA A 130 -12.50 13.33 5.83
C ALA A 130 -12.97 14.22 6.98
N VAL A 131 -12.04 14.60 7.86
CA VAL A 131 -12.30 15.44 9.02
C VAL A 131 -11.28 16.57 9.08
N GLY A 132 -11.70 17.77 9.47
CA GLY A 132 -10.83 18.85 9.92
C GLY A 132 -10.97 19.00 11.43
N LEU A 133 -9.87 19.30 12.12
CA LEU A 133 -9.87 19.49 13.57
C LEU A 133 -8.86 20.54 14.02
N THR A 134 -9.10 21.07 15.22
CA THR A 134 -8.23 22.01 15.92
C THR A 134 -8.12 21.54 17.37
N LEU A 135 -6.92 21.54 17.92
CA LEU A 135 -6.63 21.15 19.30
C LEU A 135 -5.51 22.03 19.88
N SER A 136 -5.31 21.97 21.20
CA SER A 136 -4.14 22.58 21.83
C SER A 136 -2.86 21.90 21.33
N ALA A 137 -1.79 22.65 21.11
CA ALA A 137 -0.47 22.08 20.76
C ALA A 137 0.01 21.03 21.78
N THR A 138 -0.36 21.19 23.06
CA THR A 138 -0.03 20.25 24.13
C THR A 138 -0.89 18.98 24.14
N ALA A 139 -2.00 18.94 23.40
CA ALA A 139 -2.96 17.83 23.41
C ALA A 139 -2.72 16.81 22.29
N VAL A 140 -1.70 16.99 21.44
CA VAL A 140 -1.43 16.13 20.28
C VAL A 140 -1.23 14.67 20.68
N ASP A 141 -0.40 14.42 21.70
CA ASP A 141 -0.14 13.05 22.18
C ASP A 141 -1.36 12.42 22.85
N ASP A 142 -2.13 13.19 23.60
CA ASP A 142 -3.34 12.71 24.25
C ASP A 142 -4.42 12.37 23.21
N PHE A 143 -4.56 13.19 22.16
CA PHE A 143 -5.41 12.90 21.02
C PHE A 143 -4.99 11.60 20.32
N ARG A 144 -3.69 11.42 20.03
CA ARG A 144 -3.16 10.19 19.41
C ARG A 144 -3.51 8.94 20.23
N LYS A 145 -3.29 8.99 21.53
CA LYS A 145 -3.62 7.87 22.44
C LYS A 145 -5.12 7.59 22.45
N THR A 146 -5.93 8.62 22.63
CA THR A 146 -7.39 8.50 22.73
C THR A 146 -7.98 7.90 21.46
N ILE A 147 -7.61 8.42 20.29
CA ILE A 147 -8.20 7.98 19.02
C ILE A 147 -7.79 6.54 18.66
N ASN A 148 -6.57 6.13 19.02
CA ASN A 148 -6.13 4.75 18.80
C ASN A 148 -6.74 3.78 19.82
N GLN A 149 -6.94 4.20 21.07
CA GLN A 149 -7.64 3.39 22.07
C GLN A 149 -9.08 3.09 21.63
N LEU A 150 -9.76 4.04 21.00
CA LEU A 150 -11.10 3.85 20.45
C LEU A 150 -11.15 2.74 19.40
N VAL A 151 -10.09 2.55 18.61
CA VAL A 151 -10.04 1.46 17.64
C VAL A 151 -10.02 0.11 18.34
N VAL A 152 -9.21 -0.04 19.38
CA VAL A 152 -9.12 -1.27 20.17
C VAL A 152 -10.46 -1.64 20.79
N THR A 153 -11.22 -0.65 21.29
CA THR A 153 -12.54 -0.89 21.87
C THR A 153 -13.65 -1.11 20.84
N THR A 154 -13.56 -0.46 19.69
CA THR A 154 -14.60 -0.53 18.64
C THR A 154 -14.46 -1.80 17.79
N TYR A 155 -13.24 -2.31 17.63
CA TYR A 155 -12.94 -3.50 16.85
C TYR A 155 -12.22 -4.54 17.72
N PRO A 156 -12.89 -5.09 18.77
CA PRO A 156 -12.27 -6.01 19.72
C PRO A 156 -11.81 -7.32 19.07
N ASP A 157 -12.47 -7.73 17.98
CA ASP A 157 -12.11 -8.92 17.19
C ASP A 157 -10.96 -8.66 16.21
N GLY A 158 -10.33 -7.46 16.26
CA GLY A 158 -9.20 -7.09 15.41
C GLY A 158 -9.53 -6.86 13.93
N ILE A 159 -10.81 -6.93 13.54
CA ILE A 159 -11.27 -6.68 12.17
C ILE A 159 -11.35 -5.16 11.93
N PHE A 160 -10.20 -4.51 11.88
CA PHE A 160 -10.08 -3.15 11.41
C PHE A 160 -10.22 -3.13 9.87
N PRO A 161 -10.92 -2.16 9.26
CA PRO A 161 -11.02 -2.01 7.80
C PRO A 161 -9.68 -1.54 7.19
N SER A 162 -8.62 -2.33 7.36
CA SER A 162 -7.25 -2.11 6.85
C SER A 162 -7.02 -2.72 5.47
N ARG A 163 -8.03 -3.36 4.89
CA ARG A 163 -7.92 -4.00 3.58
C ARG A 163 -8.80 -3.28 2.57
N PRO A 164 -8.23 -2.79 1.45
CA PRO A 164 -9.07 -2.35 0.35
C PRO A 164 -9.84 -3.57 -0.17
N VAL A 165 -11.18 -3.50 -0.15
CA VAL A 165 -12.01 -4.46 -0.86
C VAL A 165 -12.02 -4.03 -2.32
N LEU A 166 -11.56 -4.91 -3.19
CA LEU A 166 -11.56 -4.69 -4.62
C LEU A 166 -12.73 -5.44 -5.23
N HIS A 167 -13.56 -4.71 -5.96
CA HIS A 167 -14.66 -5.27 -6.73
C HIS A 167 -14.27 -5.34 -8.21
N TRP A 168 -14.81 -6.32 -8.91
CA TRP A 168 -14.80 -6.42 -10.36
C TRP A 168 -16.24 -6.55 -10.86
N ASP A 169 -16.51 -5.98 -12.02
CA ASP A 169 -17.85 -5.99 -12.62
C ASP A 169 -18.06 -7.25 -13.45
N VAL A 170 -17.01 -7.70 -14.14
CA VAL A 170 -17.05 -8.86 -15.02
C VAL A 170 -15.73 -9.60 -15.04
N MET A 171 -15.81 -10.92 -15.15
CA MET A 171 -14.67 -11.77 -15.46
C MET A 171 -14.62 -11.98 -16.97
N ALA A 172 -13.44 -11.81 -17.57
CA ALA A 172 -13.25 -11.94 -19.01
C ALA A 172 -12.05 -12.84 -19.34
N MET A 173 -12.02 -13.31 -20.58
CA MET A 173 -10.84 -13.92 -21.19
C MET A 173 -10.01 -12.85 -21.93
N PRO A 174 -8.69 -13.02 -22.04
CA PRO A 174 -7.82 -12.07 -22.76
C PRO A 174 -8.31 -11.72 -24.17
N GLY A 175 -8.78 -12.71 -24.94
CA GLY A 175 -9.28 -12.52 -26.30
C GLY A 175 -10.60 -11.75 -26.42
N GLU A 176 -11.35 -11.60 -25.32
CA GLU A 176 -12.60 -10.83 -25.31
C GLU A 176 -12.36 -9.31 -25.19
N LEU A 177 -11.19 -8.90 -24.70
CA LEU A 177 -10.79 -7.51 -24.53
C LEU A 177 -10.29 -6.90 -25.85
N THR A 178 -11.15 -6.93 -26.86
CA THR A 178 -10.90 -6.35 -28.18
C THR A 178 -11.16 -4.85 -28.22
N ILE A 179 -10.61 -4.12 -29.20
CA ILE A 179 -10.90 -2.69 -29.39
C ILE A 179 -12.42 -2.41 -29.43
N PRO A 180 -13.24 -3.13 -30.24
CA PRO A 180 -14.69 -2.92 -30.24
C PRO A 180 -15.36 -3.17 -28.88
N ALA A 181 -14.89 -4.14 -28.10
CA ALA A 181 -15.42 -4.40 -26.76
C ALA A 181 -15.11 -3.24 -25.80
N ILE A 182 -13.92 -2.65 -25.91
CA ILE A 182 -13.52 -1.50 -25.09
C ILE A 182 -14.33 -0.26 -25.50
N GLU A 183 -14.45 0.04 -26.79
CA GLU A 183 -15.26 1.16 -27.29
C GLU A 183 -16.75 0.99 -26.92
N ALA A 184 -17.26 -0.25 -26.88
CA ALA A 184 -18.62 -0.51 -26.42
C ALA A 184 -18.82 -0.20 -24.94
N MET A 185 -17.78 -0.23 -24.11
CA MET A 185 -17.84 0.18 -22.69
C MET A 185 -17.84 1.70 -22.53
N ASP A 186 -17.29 2.45 -23.48
CA ASP A 186 -17.25 3.92 -23.44
C ASP A 186 -18.65 4.56 -23.48
N VAL A 187 -19.69 3.82 -23.89
CA VAL A 187 -21.08 4.27 -23.82
C VAL A 187 -21.56 4.52 -22.38
N LEU A 188 -20.86 3.97 -21.39
CA LEU A 188 -21.13 4.17 -19.95
C LEU A 188 -20.53 5.48 -19.43
N ALA A 189 -19.69 6.16 -20.21
CA ALA A 189 -19.12 7.45 -19.83
C ALA A 189 -20.23 8.54 -19.67
N PRO A 190 -20.01 9.58 -18.85
CA PRO A 190 -18.77 9.95 -18.19
C PRO A 190 -18.48 9.15 -16.92
N PHE A 191 -17.23 8.71 -16.78
CA PHE A 191 -16.75 8.04 -15.58
C PHE A 191 -16.39 9.02 -14.46
N GLY A 192 -16.53 8.59 -13.21
CA GLY A 192 -16.25 9.39 -12.03
C GLY A 192 -16.49 8.61 -10.74
N LYS A 193 -16.57 9.32 -9.61
CA LYS A 193 -16.73 8.70 -8.28
C LYS A 193 -17.98 7.82 -8.17
N GLU A 194 -19.09 8.28 -8.73
CA GLU A 194 -20.40 7.59 -8.70
C GLU A 194 -20.61 6.65 -9.90
N ASN A 195 -19.69 6.66 -10.86
CA ASN A 195 -19.73 5.84 -12.07
C ASN A 195 -18.28 5.43 -12.44
N PRO A 196 -17.64 4.54 -11.66
CA PRO A 196 -16.27 4.15 -11.91
C PRO A 196 -16.13 3.45 -13.27
N GLU A 197 -14.92 3.50 -13.84
CA GLU A 197 -14.63 2.72 -15.05
C GLU A 197 -14.82 1.21 -14.79
N PRO A 198 -15.34 0.45 -15.77
CA PRO A 198 -15.54 -0.99 -15.62
C PRO A 198 -14.26 -1.72 -15.20
N GLN A 199 -14.36 -2.52 -14.14
CA GLN A 199 -13.27 -3.31 -13.59
C GLN A 199 -13.36 -4.76 -14.09
N ILE A 200 -12.36 -5.17 -14.87
CA ILE A 200 -12.28 -6.51 -15.45
C ILE A 200 -11.35 -7.39 -14.62
N TYR A 201 -11.82 -8.60 -14.32
CA TYR A 201 -11.00 -9.64 -13.70
C TYR A 201 -10.57 -10.68 -14.74
N LEU A 202 -9.26 -10.83 -14.92
CA LEU A 202 -8.64 -11.91 -15.67
C LEU A 202 -8.10 -12.95 -14.68
N SER A 203 -8.67 -14.15 -14.67
CA SER A 203 -8.28 -15.21 -13.75
C SER A 203 -7.20 -16.10 -14.35
N SER A 204 -6.20 -16.45 -13.54
CA SER A 204 -5.22 -17.51 -13.83
C SER A 204 -4.58 -17.44 -15.23
N CYS A 205 -4.20 -16.25 -15.68
CA CYS A 205 -3.48 -16.06 -16.93
C CYS A 205 -2.01 -16.43 -16.78
N ARG A 206 -1.45 -17.04 -17.82
CA ARG A 206 -0.03 -17.36 -17.92
C ARG A 206 0.76 -16.12 -18.33
N VAL A 207 1.84 -15.83 -17.62
CA VAL A 207 2.79 -14.78 -18.01
C VAL A 207 3.63 -15.28 -19.18
N TYR A 208 3.59 -14.58 -20.31
CA TYR A 208 4.46 -14.83 -21.47
C TYR A 208 5.71 -13.96 -21.40
N THR A 209 5.53 -12.67 -21.14
CA THR A 209 6.65 -11.73 -20.99
C THR A 209 6.41 -10.78 -19.81
N ALA A 210 7.49 -10.43 -19.10
CA ALA A 210 7.48 -9.44 -18.04
C ALA A 210 8.69 -8.50 -18.19
N ARG A 211 8.44 -7.19 -18.22
CA ARG A 211 9.49 -6.17 -18.34
C ARG A 211 9.16 -4.92 -17.56
N THR A 212 10.18 -4.27 -17.01
CA THR A 212 10.02 -2.95 -16.39
C THR A 212 10.03 -1.85 -17.45
N MET A 213 9.34 -0.74 -17.15
CA MET A 213 9.26 0.45 -18.02
C MET A 213 9.31 1.75 -17.21
N GLY A 214 9.45 2.88 -17.91
CA GLY A 214 9.62 4.21 -17.29
C GLY A 214 11.08 4.58 -17.08
N LYS A 215 11.35 5.87 -16.82
CA LYS A 215 12.72 6.40 -16.67
C LYS A 215 13.50 5.73 -15.53
N ASP A 216 12.79 5.34 -14.48
CA ASP A 216 13.31 4.73 -13.26
C ASP A 216 12.98 3.22 -13.16
N ARG A 217 12.43 2.61 -14.22
CA ARG A 217 11.98 1.21 -14.23
C ARG A 217 10.93 0.88 -13.15
N SER A 218 10.18 1.87 -12.68
CA SER A 218 9.20 1.71 -11.58
C SER A 218 7.89 1.03 -12.00
N HIS A 219 7.56 0.97 -13.29
CA HIS A 219 6.32 0.35 -13.77
C HIS A 219 6.60 -1.01 -14.42
N LEU A 220 5.58 -1.86 -14.47
CA LEU A 220 5.66 -3.22 -15.00
C LEU A 220 4.75 -3.34 -16.23
N ARG A 221 5.29 -3.92 -17.31
CA ARG A 221 4.54 -4.41 -18.45
C ARG A 221 4.54 -5.92 -18.43
N LEU A 222 3.36 -6.51 -18.57
CA LEU A 222 3.19 -7.94 -18.74
C LEU A 222 2.49 -8.21 -20.07
N GLU A 223 2.82 -9.34 -20.65
CA GLU A 223 1.96 -10.01 -21.61
C GLU A 223 1.44 -11.27 -20.94
N VAL A 224 0.13 -11.32 -20.72
CA VAL A 224 -0.55 -12.42 -20.03
C VAL A 224 -1.62 -13.00 -20.92
N GLY A 225 -1.86 -14.30 -20.82
CA GLY A 225 -2.79 -14.95 -21.73
C GLY A 225 -3.13 -16.39 -21.36
N ASN A 226 -3.86 -17.03 -22.25
CA ASN A 226 -3.94 -18.47 -22.37
C ASN A 226 -3.17 -18.89 -23.65
N GLU A 227 -3.30 -20.14 -24.07
CA GLU A 227 -2.59 -20.65 -25.26
C GLU A 227 -3.00 -19.96 -26.58
N THR A 228 -4.18 -19.34 -26.64
CA THR A 228 -4.75 -18.77 -27.87
C THR A 228 -4.64 -17.25 -27.93
N ASP A 229 -4.85 -16.58 -26.81
CA ASP A 229 -5.03 -15.14 -26.73
C ASP A 229 -4.16 -14.55 -25.63
N THR A 230 -3.48 -13.44 -25.97
CA THR A 230 -2.70 -12.64 -25.03
C THR A 230 -3.21 -11.22 -24.97
N ILE A 231 -2.97 -10.56 -23.83
CA ILE A 231 -3.20 -9.13 -23.66
C ILE A 231 -2.01 -8.48 -22.96
N THR A 232 -1.72 -7.24 -23.36
CA THR A 232 -0.78 -6.39 -22.63
C THR A 232 -1.44 -5.89 -21.34
N CYS A 233 -0.79 -6.13 -20.22
CA CYS A 233 -1.14 -5.56 -18.92
C CYS A 233 -0.08 -4.54 -18.48
N VAL A 234 -0.52 -3.37 -18.00
CA VAL A 234 0.36 -2.32 -17.47
C VAL A 234 0.08 -2.09 -16.00
N CYS A 235 1.08 -2.28 -15.15
CA CYS A 235 0.97 -2.08 -13.70
C CYS A 235 1.87 -0.91 -13.26
N PHE A 236 1.28 0.22 -12.91
CA PHE A 236 2.04 1.40 -12.49
C PHE A 236 2.64 1.20 -11.09
N GLY A 237 3.95 1.47 -10.92
CA GLY A 237 4.59 1.46 -9.61
C GLY A 237 4.88 0.05 -9.07
N ARG A 238 4.68 -1.00 -9.89
CA ARG A 238 4.88 -2.41 -9.54
C ARG A 238 6.10 -3.05 -10.21
N GLY A 239 7.09 -2.25 -10.63
CA GLY A 239 8.31 -2.75 -11.27
C GLY A 239 9.08 -3.77 -10.42
N TYR A 240 8.96 -3.69 -9.08
CA TYR A 240 9.57 -4.63 -8.13
C TYR A 240 9.00 -6.06 -8.21
N ASP A 241 7.81 -6.25 -8.78
CA ASP A 241 7.19 -7.58 -8.93
C ASP A 241 7.79 -8.40 -10.08
N MET A 242 8.54 -7.76 -11.01
CA MET A 242 9.10 -8.41 -12.20
C MET A 242 9.87 -9.71 -11.87
N LYS A 243 10.65 -9.71 -10.78
CA LYS A 243 11.45 -10.87 -10.34
C LYS A 243 10.60 -12.07 -9.89
N HIS A 244 9.31 -11.87 -9.65
CA HIS A 244 8.36 -12.90 -9.22
C HIS A 244 7.47 -13.37 -10.37
N LEU A 245 7.75 -12.93 -11.60
CA LEU A 245 6.91 -13.15 -12.77
C LEU A 245 7.74 -13.80 -13.91
N PRO A 246 8.35 -14.97 -13.67
CA PRO A 246 8.99 -15.71 -14.75
C PRO A 246 7.97 -16.13 -15.80
N THR A 247 8.43 -16.38 -17.03
CA THR A 247 7.60 -16.96 -18.08
C THR A 247 6.95 -18.25 -17.58
N GLY A 248 5.64 -18.37 -17.78
CA GLY A 248 4.83 -19.50 -17.32
C GLY A 248 4.15 -19.30 -15.96
N GLN A 249 4.53 -18.29 -15.18
CA GLN A 249 3.89 -17.97 -13.91
C GLN A 249 2.40 -17.67 -14.11
N LEU A 250 1.54 -18.24 -13.26
CA LEU A 250 0.11 -17.92 -13.26
C LEU A 250 -0.17 -16.67 -12.43
N VAL A 251 -0.95 -15.77 -12.98
CA VAL A 251 -1.38 -14.54 -12.32
C VAL A 251 -2.88 -14.30 -12.51
N SER A 252 -3.50 -13.56 -11.60
CA SER A 252 -4.78 -12.91 -11.87
C SER A 252 -4.60 -11.41 -11.89
N CYS A 253 -5.24 -10.75 -12.84
CA CYS A 253 -5.19 -9.30 -13.01
C CYS A 253 -6.58 -8.72 -12.78
N LEU A 254 -6.66 -7.65 -12.01
CA LEU A 254 -7.83 -6.79 -11.91
C LEU A 254 -7.46 -5.42 -12.48
N GLY A 255 -8.22 -4.89 -13.42
CA GLY A 255 -7.92 -3.58 -14.00
C GLY A 255 -8.98 -3.01 -14.92
N THR A 256 -8.71 -1.81 -15.41
CA THR A 256 -9.55 -1.12 -16.39
C THR A 256 -9.03 -1.41 -17.80
N PRO A 257 -9.88 -1.83 -18.76
CA PRO A 257 -9.47 -2.03 -20.13
C PRO A 257 -9.30 -0.68 -20.82
N ASN A 258 -8.28 -0.56 -21.68
CA ASN A 258 -7.91 0.70 -22.32
C ASN A 258 -7.35 0.44 -23.73
N ILE A 259 -7.55 1.40 -24.63
CA ILE A 259 -6.94 1.38 -25.96
C ILE A 259 -5.66 2.23 -25.92
N ASN A 260 -4.52 1.57 -26.09
CA ASN A 260 -3.25 2.26 -26.27
C ASN A 260 -3.12 2.70 -27.73
N GLU A 261 -2.94 3.99 -27.96
CA GLU A 261 -2.67 4.57 -29.27
C GLU A 261 -1.25 5.12 -29.32
N TRP A 262 -0.40 4.47 -30.11
CA TRP A 262 1.00 4.87 -30.28
C TRP A 262 1.40 4.86 -31.76
N GLN A 263 1.91 5.98 -32.26
CA GLN A 263 2.33 6.15 -33.66
C GLN A 263 1.24 5.69 -34.67
N GLY A 264 -0.03 5.99 -34.37
CA GLY A 264 -1.19 5.62 -35.21
C GLY A 264 -1.61 4.14 -35.11
N THR A 265 -0.96 3.33 -34.28
CA THR A 265 -1.36 1.95 -34.03
C THR A 265 -2.16 1.88 -32.73
N LYS A 266 -3.38 1.33 -32.81
CA LYS A 266 -4.25 1.07 -31.66
C LYS A 266 -4.13 -0.38 -31.22
N THR A 267 -3.93 -0.61 -29.93
CA THR A 267 -3.84 -1.95 -29.34
C THR A 267 -4.63 -2.01 -28.03
N PRO A 268 -5.39 -3.08 -27.78
CA PRO A 268 -6.04 -3.24 -26.49
C PRO A 268 -5.00 -3.54 -25.39
N GLN A 269 -5.25 -3.01 -24.19
CA GLN A 269 -4.46 -3.29 -23.00
C GLN A 269 -5.34 -3.26 -21.74
N LEU A 270 -4.83 -3.82 -20.65
CA LEU A 270 -5.43 -3.71 -19.33
C LEU A 270 -4.52 -2.85 -18.43
N LEU A 271 -5.06 -1.75 -17.91
CA LEU A 271 -4.41 -0.96 -16.86
C LEU A 271 -4.70 -1.64 -15.52
N VAL A 272 -3.71 -2.37 -15.01
CA VAL A 272 -3.85 -3.22 -13.83
C VAL A 272 -3.86 -2.40 -12.56
N LYS A 273 -4.96 -2.54 -11.80
CA LYS A 273 -5.15 -2.00 -10.46
C LYS A 273 -4.58 -2.93 -9.39
N ASP A 274 -4.77 -4.24 -9.54
CA ASP A 274 -4.15 -5.23 -8.66
C ASP A 274 -3.76 -6.52 -9.42
N LEU A 275 -2.68 -7.13 -8.96
CA LEU A 275 -2.05 -8.31 -9.53
C LEU A 275 -1.83 -9.33 -8.42
N LYS A 276 -2.44 -10.50 -8.57
CA LYS A 276 -2.27 -11.66 -7.69
C LYS A 276 -1.38 -12.68 -8.38
N ILE A 277 -0.24 -13.00 -7.79
CA ILE A 277 0.59 -14.13 -8.21
C ILE A 277 0.00 -15.40 -7.61
N ILE A 278 -0.31 -16.39 -8.45
CA ILE A 278 -0.89 -17.66 -8.02
C ILE A 278 0.26 -18.64 -7.75
N ALA A 279 0.36 -19.12 -6.52
CA ALA A 279 1.30 -20.19 -6.21
C ALA A 279 0.93 -21.44 -7.04
N SER A 280 1.88 -21.99 -7.79
CA SER A 280 1.66 -23.23 -8.52
C SER A 280 1.23 -24.34 -7.54
N PRO A 281 0.16 -25.09 -7.84
CA PRO A 281 -0.24 -26.26 -7.04
C PRO A 281 0.86 -27.34 -7.04
N ASP A 282 1.62 -27.42 -8.13
CA ASP A 282 2.72 -28.33 -8.31
C ASP A 282 4.05 -27.59 -8.16
N GLY A 283 4.71 -27.84 -7.03
CA GLY A 283 6.15 -28.01 -7.10
C GLY A 283 6.39 -29.33 -7.81
N ASP A 284 6.83 -29.27 -9.06
CA ASP A 284 7.45 -30.33 -9.88
C ASP A 284 6.82 -30.55 -11.28
N SER A 285 7.70 -30.86 -12.23
CA SER A 285 7.51 -31.32 -13.61
C SER A 285 7.27 -30.29 -14.73
N GLY A 286 8.28 -30.14 -15.60
CA GLY A 286 8.09 -29.61 -16.95
C GLY A 286 9.23 -28.80 -17.57
N GLN A 287 10.50 -29.17 -17.37
CA GLN A 287 11.56 -28.71 -18.27
C GLN A 287 11.35 -29.35 -19.65
N THR A 288 10.98 -28.55 -20.65
CA THR A 288 11.25 -28.88 -22.05
C THR A 288 12.56 -28.23 -22.47
N GLU A 289 13.51 -29.06 -22.88
CA GLU A 289 14.91 -28.78 -23.23
C GLU A 289 15.16 -27.86 -24.44
N ALA A 290 14.24 -26.96 -24.79
CA ALA A 290 14.33 -26.17 -26.02
C ALA A 290 14.34 -24.66 -25.79
N GLU A 291 15.23 -24.14 -24.94
CA GLU A 291 15.57 -22.71 -24.90
C GLU A 291 16.92 -22.45 -24.21
N LYS A 292 17.95 -23.23 -24.58
CA LYS A 292 19.35 -22.85 -24.37
C LYS A 292 19.77 -21.93 -25.52
N ARG A 293 19.67 -20.62 -25.35
CA ARG A 293 20.50 -19.63 -26.08
C ARG A 293 20.49 -18.27 -25.39
N ASP A 294 21.64 -17.95 -24.81
CA ASP A 294 22.20 -16.64 -24.46
C ASP A 294 21.28 -15.63 -23.74
N LEU A 295 21.21 -15.76 -22.41
CA LEU A 295 21.00 -14.64 -21.50
C LEU A 295 22.26 -14.46 -20.64
N PRO A 296 22.77 -13.22 -20.49
CA PRO A 296 24.00 -12.97 -19.75
C PRO A 296 23.81 -13.30 -18.27
N ASP A 297 24.84 -13.92 -17.73
CA ASP A 297 25.00 -14.28 -16.32
C ASP A 297 24.91 -13.02 -15.45
N VAL A 298 23.78 -12.85 -14.76
CA VAL A 298 23.66 -11.96 -13.59
C VAL A 298 23.29 -12.83 -12.40
N ALA A 299 24.32 -13.45 -11.83
CA ALA A 299 24.23 -14.20 -10.60
C ALA A 299 23.72 -13.33 -9.42
N SER A 300 22.55 -13.67 -8.89
CA SER A 300 22.45 -14.07 -7.47
C SER A 300 21.12 -14.76 -7.14
N PRO A 301 21.14 -15.99 -6.60
CA PRO A 301 19.96 -16.73 -6.19
C PRO A 301 19.48 -16.25 -4.82
N ILE A 302 18.25 -15.74 -4.71
CA ILE A 302 17.66 -15.54 -3.37
C ILE A 302 17.12 -16.91 -2.92
N SER A 303 17.88 -17.61 -2.09
CA SER A 303 17.45 -18.86 -1.46
C SER A 303 16.13 -18.66 -0.69
N PRO A 304 15.17 -19.61 -0.78
CA PRO A 304 13.96 -19.57 0.04
C PRO A 304 14.27 -19.82 1.52
N LEU A 305 15.40 -20.44 1.83
CA LEU A 305 15.89 -20.60 3.19
C LEU A 305 16.19 -19.23 3.83
N PRO A 306 15.61 -18.91 5.00
CA PRO A 306 15.98 -17.69 5.71
C PRO A 306 17.43 -17.80 6.18
N SER A 307 18.25 -16.80 5.83
CA SER A 307 19.64 -16.73 6.27
C SER A 307 19.70 -16.61 7.81
N LYS A 308 20.83 -17.01 8.40
CA LYS A 308 21.08 -16.80 9.85
C LYS A 308 20.94 -15.33 10.23
N GLU A 309 21.32 -14.44 9.32
CA GLU A 309 21.24 -13.00 9.48
C GLU A 309 19.78 -12.50 9.43
N ALA A 310 18.98 -13.00 8.49
CA ALA A 310 17.54 -12.71 8.38
C ALA A 310 16.78 -13.16 9.63
N LEU A 311 17.06 -14.38 10.13
CA LEU A 311 16.53 -14.86 11.40
C LEU A 311 16.89 -13.87 12.53
N ALA A 312 18.18 -13.66 12.79
CA ALA A 312 18.62 -12.79 13.88
C ALA A 312 17.98 -11.38 13.85
N LYS A 313 17.88 -10.78 12.67
CA LYS A 313 17.29 -9.47 12.47
C LYS A 313 15.79 -9.43 12.75
N VAL A 314 15.02 -10.42 12.29
CA VAL A 314 13.58 -10.51 12.60
C VAL A 314 13.36 -10.74 14.10
N TYR A 315 14.21 -11.53 14.76
CA TYR A 315 14.13 -11.72 16.20
C TYR A 315 14.41 -10.44 17.01
N ILE A 316 15.47 -9.70 16.65
CA ILE A 316 15.78 -8.40 17.29
C ILE A 316 14.58 -7.46 17.13
N TRP A 317 14.03 -7.39 15.92
CA TRP A 317 12.85 -6.59 15.64
C TRP A 317 11.64 -7.00 16.49
N LEU A 318 11.32 -8.30 16.57
CA LEU A 318 10.23 -8.80 17.42
C LEU A 318 10.45 -8.42 18.89
N ARG A 319 11.69 -8.52 19.38
CA ARG A 319 12.03 -8.16 20.77
C ARG A 319 11.86 -6.68 21.07
N GLU A 320 12.22 -5.81 20.14
CA GLU A 320 11.96 -4.37 20.28
C GLU A 320 10.45 -4.08 20.26
N LYS A 321 9.70 -4.72 19.35
CA LYS A 321 8.26 -4.47 19.19
C LYS A 321 7.41 -5.00 20.33
N LEU A 322 7.84 -6.07 20.98
CA LEU A 322 7.10 -6.77 22.04
C LEU A 322 7.64 -6.44 23.44
N ALA A 323 8.48 -5.40 23.57
CA ALA A 323 9.08 -5.01 24.84
C ALA A 323 8.02 -4.60 25.90
N ASP A 324 6.94 -3.96 25.45
CA ASP A 324 5.87 -3.45 26.31
C ASP A 324 4.66 -4.42 26.43
N GLY A 325 4.77 -5.62 25.86
CA GLY A 325 3.73 -6.65 25.89
C GLY A 325 3.34 -7.18 24.50
N PRO A 326 2.24 -7.95 24.42
CA PRO A 326 1.76 -8.52 23.15
C PRO A 326 1.38 -7.43 22.15
N ALA A 327 1.75 -7.60 20.88
CA ALA A 327 1.42 -6.67 19.81
C ALA A 327 0.76 -7.36 18.62
N MET A 328 -0.07 -6.59 17.91
CA MET A 328 -0.72 -6.98 16.67
C MET A 328 0.20 -6.71 15.48
N LEU A 329 0.60 -7.76 14.76
CA LEU A 329 1.53 -7.67 13.63
C LEU A 329 0.84 -8.09 12.33
N ASP A 330 0.89 -7.26 11.28
CA ASP A 330 0.53 -7.68 9.92
C ASP A 330 1.82 -8.00 9.12
N PRO A 331 2.04 -9.26 8.70
CA PRO A 331 3.25 -9.66 7.99
C PRO A 331 3.59 -8.83 6.74
N ALA A 332 2.58 -8.34 6.00
CA ALA A 332 2.83 -7.50 4.82
C ALA A 332 3.41 -6.13 5.20
N TYR A 333 2.99 -5.59 6.35
CA TYR A 333 3.45 -4.31 6.88
C TYR A 333 4.80 -4.46 7.59
N CYS A 334 4.97 -5.56 8.33
CA CYS A 334 6.22 -5.90 8.98
C CYS A 334 7.34 -6.08 7.94
N CYS A 335 7.08 -6.69 6.79
CA CYS A 335 8.08 -6.81 5.72
C CYS A 335 8.57 -5.46 5.19
N ARG A 336 7.65 -4.49 4.96
CA ARG A 336 8.06 -3.15 4.51
C ARG A 336 8.94 -2.46 5.55
N TYR A 337 8.54 -2.55 6.81
CA TYR A 337 9.26 -1.98 7.95
C TYR A 337 10.66 -2.61 8.15
N ILE A 338 10.71 -3.94 8.10
CA ILE A 338 11.93 -4.72 8.28
C ILE A 338 12.90 -4.40 7.14
N ASN A 339 12.43 -4.32 5.89
CA ASN A 339 13.29 -4.05 4.74
C ASN A 339 13.86 -2.63 4.69
N GLU A 340 13.20 -1.64 5.30
CA GLU A 340 13.75 -0.28 5.42
C GLU A 340 14.92 -0.20 6.41
N ARG A 341 15.05 -1.17 7.33
CA ARG A 341 16.13 -1.23 8.33
C ARG A 341 17.19 -2.31 8.05
N LEU A 342 16.89 -3.30 7.21
CA LEU A 342 17.78 -4.42 6.95
C LEU A 342 18.43 -4.33 5.57
N GLN A 343 19.75 -4.54 5.54
CA GLN A 343 20.53 -4.68 4.29
C GLN A 343 20.21 -5.97 3.47
N GLU A 344 19.24 -6.78 3.92
CA GLU A 344 18.74 -7.96 3.21
C GLU A 344 17.22 -7.84 3.02
N PRO A 345 16.68 -7.88 1.79
CA PRO A 345 15.25 -7.77 1.54
C PRO A 345 14.50 -9.07 1.90
N ILE A 346 13.67 -9.01 2.94
CA ILE A 346 12.77 -10.07 3.40
C ILE A 346 11.37 -9.86 2.79
N GLY A 347 10.93 -10.79 1.93
CA GLY A 347 9.57 -10.83 1.40
C GLY A 347 8.55 -11.38 2.41
N VAL A 348 7.26 -11.11 2.18
CA VAL A 348 6.15 -11.48 3.09
C VAL A 348 6.10 -12.98 3.40
N THR A 349 6.36 -13.82 2.40
CA THR A 349 6.42 -15.28 2.58
C THR A 349 7.56 -15.67 3.50
N LYS A 350 8.78 -15.17 3.25
CA LYS A 350 9.96 -15.46 4.06
C LYS A 350 9.78 -14.98 5.52
N LEU A 351 9.14 -13.84 5.74
CA LEU A 351 8.82 -13.38 7.09
C LEU A 351 7.81 -14.29 7.80
N ARG A 352 6.78 -14.77 7.09
CA ARG A 352 5.82 -15.73 7.63
C ARG A 352 6.50 -17.05 8.03
N ASP A 353 7.40 -17.53 7.19
CA ASP A 353 8.17 -18.73 7.49
C ASP A 353 9.05 -18.54 8.73
N ILE A 354 9.71 -17.38 8.88
CA ILE A 354 10.49 -17.05 10.07
C ILE A 354 9.61 -16.98 11.33
N ILE A 355 8.44 -16.34 11.27
CA ILE A 355 7.49 -16.28 12.39
C ILE A 355 7.04 -17.69 12.77
N LYS A 356 6.76 -18.55 11.78
CA LYS A 356 6.39 -19.94 12.01
C LYS A 356 7.53 -20.74 12.65
N ILE A 357 8.76 -20.57 12.18
CA ILE A 357 9.96 -21.16 12.79
C ILE A 357 10.09 -20.75 14.26
N TYR A 358 9.86 -19.48 14.60
CA TYR A 358 9.90 -19.03 15.99
C TYR A 358 8.77 -19.55 16.86
N THR A 359 7.60 -19.75 16.27
CA THR A 359 6.45 -20.34 16.96
C THR A 359 6.73 -21.81 17.27
N GLU A 360 7.20 -22.58 16.27
CA GLU A 360 7.60 -23.99 16.42
C GLU A 360 8.76 -24.17 17.40
N ALA A 361 9.70 -23.23 17.42
CA ALA A 361 10.82 -23.17 18.37
C ALA A 361 10.39 -22.76 19.79
N GLY A 362 9.12 -22.37 20.00
CA GLY A 362 8.62 -21.93 21.30
C GLY A 362 9.19 -20.59 21.77
N ILE A 363 9.72 -19.77 20.85
CA ILE A 363 10.30 -18.45 21.14
C ILE A 363 9.22 -17.38 21.22
N ILE A 364 8.16 -17.55 20.42
CA ILE A 364 6.98 -16.67 20.45
C ILE A 364 5.71 -17.53 20.57
N ASP A 365 4.69 -16.97 21.22
CA ASP A 365 3.31 -17.41 21.04
C ASP A 365 2.67 -16.56 19.95
N VAL A 366 1.89 -17.22 19.11
CA VAL A 366 1.04 -16.59 18.10
C VAL A 366 -0.37 -17.09 18.34
N SER A 367 -1.30 -16.18 18.63
CA SER A 367 -2.74 -16.48 18.57
C SER A 367 -3.28 -15.96 17.25
N ASP A 368 -3.83 -16.89 16.46
CA ASP A 368 -4.33 -16.62 15.13
C ASP A 368 -5.84 -16.33 15.18
N LEU A 369 -6.27 -15.26 14.52
CA LEU A 369 -7.68 -15.03 14.20
C LEU A 369 -7.91 -15.61 12.79
N ASN A 370 -8.19 -16.92 12.74
CA ASN A 370 -8.54 -17.78 11.59
C ASN A 370 -7.41 -18.32 10.68
N GLU A 371 -7.41 -19.66 10.55
CA GLU A 371 -6.52 -20.54 9.76
C GLU A 371 -6.51 -20.30 8.23
N ASN A 372 -7.25 -19.30 7.70
CA ASN A 372 -7.47 -19.17 6.26
C ASN A 372 -7.00 -17.87 5.58
N ASN A 373 -6.28 -16.95 6.25
CA ASN A 373 -5.43 -15.88 5.65
C ASN A 373 -5.06 -14.80 6.68
N CYS A 374 -4.16 -15.11 7.62
CA CYS A 374 -3.74 -14.17 8.68
C CYS A 374 -3.27 -12.84 8.11
N ARG A 375 -3.87 -11.72 8.54
CA ARG A 375 -3.29 -10.37 8.41
C ARG A 375 -3.15 -9.61 9.71
N ILE A 376 -3.50 -10.15 10.87
CA ILE A 376 -2.98 -9.62 12.14
C ILE A 376 -2.75 -10.80 13.06
N ILE A 377 -1.51 -10.99 13.51
CA ILE A 377 -1.15 -11.99 14.51
C ILE A 377 -0.87 -11.27 15.83
N CYS A 378 -1.47 -11.71 16.92
CA CYS A 378 -1.04 -11.28 18.25
C CYS A 378 0.17 -12.12 18.62
N VAL A 379 1.30 -11.45 18.85
CA VAL A 379 2.56 -12.13 19.16
C VAL A 379 3.02 -11.74 20.55
N SER A 380 3.46 -12.72 21.34
CA SER A 380 4.16 -12.48 22.61
C SER A 380 5.42 -13.30 22.69
N ILE A 381 6.48 -12.76 23.30
CA ILE A 381 7.75 -13.48 23.46
C ILE A 381 7.66 -14.40 24.68
N LYS A 382 8.08 -15.65 24.50
CA LYS A 382 8.30 -16.57 25.62
C LYS A 382 9.70 -16.43 26.17
N HIS A 383 9.82 -16.50 27.49
CA HIS A 383 11.11 -16.64 28.13
C HIS A 383 11.59 -18.10 27.97
N VAL A 384 12.57 -18.32 27.11
CA VAL A 384 13.16 -19.66 26.92
C VAL A 384 14.44 -19.78 27.75
N ALA A 385 14.51 -20.79 28.61
CA ALA A 385 15.61 -20.98 29.57
C ALA A 385 16.90 -21.54 28.94
N GLU A 386 16.80 -22.18 27.77
CA GLU A 386 17.92 -22.81 27.06
C GLU A 386 18.02 -22.30 25.61
N LYS A 387 19.20 -22.47 25.01
CA LYS A 387 19.46 -22.06 23.62
C LYS A 387 18.70 -22.96 22.65
N VAL A 388 17.73 -22.40 21.94
CA VAL A 388 16.89 -23.14 20.98
C VAL A 388 17.59 -23.27 19.63
N ASP A 389 17.49 -24.46 19.03
CA ASP A 389 18.02 -24.77 17.70
C ASP A 389 16.94 -24.58 16.62
N LEU A 390 16.96 -23.42 15.97
CA LEU A 390 15.99 -23.05 14.92
C LEU A 390 16.05 -23.98 13.69
N TYR A 391 17.20 -24.60 13.45
CA TYR A 391 17.47 -25.41 12.26
C TYR A 391 16.76 -26.76 12.29
N LYS A 392 16.28 -27.18 13.46
CA LYS A 392 15.55 -28.45 13.67
C LYS A 392 14.03 -28.29 13.63
N THR A 393 13.53 -27.07 13.40
CA THR A 393 12.09 -26.82 13.31
C THR A 393 11.52 -27.45 12.03
N PRO A 394 10.31 -28.04 12.07
CA PRO A 394 9.66 -28.65 10.90
C PRO A 394 9.64 -27.73 9.67
N THR A 395 9.35 -26.44 9.86
CA THR A 395 9.33 -25.46 8.77
C THR A 395 10.73 -25.20 8.20
N TYR A 396 11.78 -25.08 9.03
CA TYR A 396 13.15 -24.88 8.53
C TYR A 396 13.68 -26.11 7.77
N MET A 397 13.44 -27.32 8.29
CA MET A 397 13.83 -28.57 7.63
C MET A 397 13.16 -28.72 6.26
N LYS A 398 11.86 -28.41 6.18
CA LYS A 398 11.11 -28.42 4.91
C LYS A 398 11.66 -27.42 3.89
N LEU A 399 12.04 -26.22 4.33
CA LEU A 399 12.66 -25.22 3.45
C LEU A 399 14.07 -25.63 3.00
N MET A 400 14.82 -26.34 3.86
CA MET A 400 16.16 -26.86 3.51
C MET A 400 16.08 -27.94 2.42
N GLU A 401 15.07 -28.82 2.47
CA GLU A 401 14.85 -29.84 1.42
C GLU A 401 14.45 -29.22 0.06
N GLN A 402 13.98 -27.98 0.06
CA GLN A 402 13.50 -27.23 -1.11
C GLN A 402 14.53 -26.20 -1.65
N SER A 403 15.64 -25.98 -0.94
CA SER A 403 16.70 -25.00 -1.26
C SER A 403 17.94 -25.68 -1.81
#